data_AF-A0A3D5EJP6-F1
#
_entry.id   AF-A0A3D5EJP6-F1
#
_cell.length_a   1.000
_cell.length_b   1.000
_cell.length_c   1.000
_cell.angle_alpha   90.00
_cell.angle_beta   90.00
_cell.angle_gamma   90.00
#
_symmetry.space_group_name_H-M   'P 1'
#
loop_
_entity.id
_entity.type
_entity.pdbx_description
1 polymer ?
#
loop_
_entity_poly.entity_id
_entity_poly.type
_entity_poly.pdbx_seq_one_letter_code
_entity_poly.pdbx_strand_id
1 'polypeptide(L)'
;LGVVKISYSLADIEQEVSKNTLMNTLLLTAIFITAFTLLAVMFRKIFIKRLKVISHTMHLATTNKDLSLKIDDNNNDELSSLATSFNHMIGAFKDNIAQVSHSSKVLIHSAESIYAS
;
A
#
# COMPACT_ATOMS: atom_id res chain seq x y z
N LEU A 1 63.90 11.63 27.70
CA LEU A 1 63.36 12.66 26.77
C LEU A 1 62.59 12.07 25.59
N GLY A 2 62.91 10.87 25.08
CA GLY A 2 62.19 10.26 23.94
C GLY A 2 60.72 9.88 24.21
N VAL A 3 60.40 9.36 25.40
CA VAL A 3 59.04 8.86 25.73
C VAL A 3 57.98 9.98 25.73
N VAL A 4 58.31 11.16 26.26
CA VAL A 4 57.36 12.31 26.34
C VAL A 4 57.00 12.84 24.94
N LYS A 5 57.97 12.88 24.02
CA LYS A 5 57.75 13.35 22.65
C LYS A 5 56.90 12.37 21.83
N ILE A 6 57.06 11.08 22.09
CA ILE A 6 56.24 10.01 21.49
C ILE A 6 54.80 10.10 22.01
N SER A 7 54.60 10.27 23.33
CA SER A 7 53.24 10.44 23.90
C SER A 7 52.52 11.68 23.36
N TYR A 8 53.22 12.81 23.20
CA TYR A 8 52.65 14.02 22.60
C TYR A 8 52.26 13.80 21.12
N SER A 9 53.15 13.16 20.35
CA SER A 9 52.87 12.81 18.96
C SER A 9 51.72 11.82 18.80
N LEU A 10 51.51 10.91 19.76
CA LEU A 10 50.37 10.00 19.76
C LEU A 10 49.06 10.72 20.10
N ALA A 11 49.06 11.63 21.07
CA ALA A 11 47.88 12.39 21.46
C ALA A 11 47.37 13.29 20.32
N ASP A 12 48.27 13.95 19.59
CA ASP A 12 47.92 14.77 18.42
C ASP A 12 47.33 13.91 17.29
N ILE A 13 47.91 12.73 17.03
CA ILE A 13 47.41 11.77 16.02
C ILE A 13 46.05 11.20 16.44
N GLU A 14 45.87 10.84 17.70
CA GLU A 14 44.59 10.35 18.24
C GLU A 14 43.48 11.40 18.11
N GLN A 15 43.82 12.68 18.31
CA GLN A 15 42.86 13.77 18.21
C GLN A 15 42.43 14.04 16.76
N GLU A 16 43.37 13.97 15.80
CA GLU A 16 43.05 14.04 14.37
C GLU A 16 42.23 12.83 13.90
N VAL A 17 42.59 11.62 14.32
CA VAL A 17 41.85 10.39 13.98
C VAL A 17 40.43 10.42 14.56
N SER A 18 40.26 10.87 15.80
CA SER A 18 38.95 10.99 16.44
C SER A 18 38.07 12.03 15.74
N LYS A 19 38.63 13.20 15.38
CA LYS A 19 37.90 14.25 14.67
C LYS A 19 37.48 13.81 13.25
N ASN A 20 38.38 13.15 12.52
CA ASN A 20 38.08 12.63 11.19
C ASN A 20 37.03 11.50 11.25
N THR A 21 37.13 10.61 12.24
CA THR A 21 36.12 9.58 12.50
C THR A 21 34.76 10.21 12.80
N LEU A 22 34.70 11.22 13.68
CA LEU A 22 33.46 11.92 14.01
C LEU A 22 32.83 12.60 12.78
N MET A 23 33.63 13.27 11.96
CA MET A 23 33.15 13.91 10.73
C MET A 23 32.60 12.89 9.74
N ASN A 24 33.30 11.77 9.58
CA ASN A 24 32.86 10.68 8.69
C ASN A 24 31.56 10.03 9.19
N THR A 25 31.43 9.81 10.51
CA THR A 25 30.20 9.32 11.12
C THR A 25 29.04 10.28 10.89
N LEU A 26 29.23 11.59 11.11
CA LEU A 26 28.19 12.59 10.87
C LEU A 26 27.73 12.61 9.40
N LEU A 27 28.68 12.56 8.47
CA LEU A 27 28.39 12.54 7.04
C LEU A 27 27.61 11.28 6.64
N LEU A 28 28.02 10.11 7.13
CA LEU A 28 27.28 8.85 6.91
C LEU A 28 25.87 8.91 7.50
N THR A 29 25.72 9.40 8.73
CA THR A 29 24.40 9.57 9.36
C THR A 29 23.49 10.48 8.53
N ALA A 30 24.02 11.61 8.04
CA ALA A 30 23.24 12.54 7.21
C ALA A 30 22.78 11.88 5.89
N ILE A 31 23.66 11.10 5.24
CA ILE A 31 23.31 10.35 4.04
C ILE A 31 22.23 9.30 4.33
N PHE A 32 22.35 8.55 5.43
CA PHE A 32 21.34 7.57 5.83
C PHE A 32 19.98 8.22 6.06
N ILE A 33 19.93 9.31 6.83
CA ILE A 33 18.67 10.03 7.09
C ILE A 33 18.05 10.50 5.77
N THR A 34 18.85 11.03 4.86
CA THR A 34 18.40 11.48 3.54
C THR A 34 17.83 10.31 2.72
N ALA A 35 18.55 9.19 2.67
CA ALA A 35 18.12 7.99 1.95
C ALA A 35 16.82 7.41 2.53
N PHE A 36 16.71 7.29 3.86
CA PHE A 36 15.49 6.82 4.52
C PHE A 36 14.31 7.74 4.29
N THR A 37 14.53 9.06 4.34
CA THR A 37 13.48 10.05 4.08
C THR A 37 12.98 9.91 2.64
N LEU A 38 13.89 9.80 1.68
CA LEU A 38 13.55 9.62 0.27
C LEU A 38 12.77 8.31 0.04
N LEU A 39 13.23 7.19 0.63
CA LEU A 39 12.54 5.91 0.59
C LEU A 39 11.14 6.00 1.21
N ALA A 40 10.99 6.65 2.37
CA ALA A 40 9.69 6.81 3.03
C ALA A 40 8.71 7.63 2.18
N VAL A 41 9.18 8.72 1.56
CA VAL A 41 8.36 9.54 0.66
C VAL A 41 7.97 8.75 -0.59
N MET A 42 8.92 8.01 -1.18
CA MET A 42 8.65 7.16 -2.34
C MET A 42 7.63 6.07 -2.00
N PHE A 43 7.82 5.36 -0.89
CA PHE A 43 6.93 4.31 -0.42
C PHE A 43 5.50 4.84 -0.20
N ARG A 44 5.36 5.99 0.46
CA ARG A 44 4.06 6.63 0.66
C ARG A 44 3.37 6.99 -0.65
N LYS A 45 4.12 7.55 -1.61
CA LYS A 45 3.55 8.00 -2.88
C LYS A 45 3.13 6.84 -3.78
N ILE A 46 3.92 5.77 -3.80
CA ILE A 46 3.70 4.61 -4.68
C ILE A 46 2.71 3.61 -4.08
N PHE A 47 2.88 3.23 -2.81
CA PHE A 47 2.08 2.17 -2.19
C PHE A 47 0.86 2.71 -1.45
N ILE A 48 1.08 3.60 -0.46
CA ILE A 48 0.00 4.02 0.45
C ILE A 48 -1.12 4.75 -0.28
N LYS A 49 -0.78 5.60 -1.26
CA LYS A 49 -1.79 6.32 -2.04
C LYS A 49 -2.71 5.36 -2.81
N ARG A 50 -2.13 4.35 -3.48
CA ARG A 50 -2.89 3.36 -4.25
C ARG A 50 -3.75 2.48 -3.34
N LEU A 51 -3.20 2.00 -2.24
CA LEU A 51 -3.94 1.22 -1.25
C LEU A 51 -5.15 2.01 -0.70
N LYS A 52 -4.98 3.31 -0.47
CA LYS A 52 -6.06 4.17 0.00
C LYS A 52 -7.18 4.32 -1.03
N VAL A 53 -6.86 4.38 -2.32
CA VAL A 53 -7.87 4.40 -3.40
C VAL A 53 -8.65 3.08 -3.40
N ILE A 54 -7.97 1.93 -3.37
CA ILE A 54 -8.59 0.60 -3.30
C ILE A 54 -9.56 0.53 -2.12
N SER A 55 -9.07 0.87 -0.92
CA SER A 55 -9.86 0.85 0.31
C SER A 55 -11.05 1.81 0.27
N HIS A 56 -10.86 3.00 -0.29
CA HIS A 56 -11.93 3.99 -0.40
C HIS A 56 -13.02 3.54 -1.38
N THR A 57 -12.65 3.01 -2.55
CA THR A 57 -13.62 2.48 -3.52
C THR A 57 -14.40 1.30 -2.93
N MET A 58 -13.73 0.39 -2.22
CA MET A 58 -14.39 -0.72 -1.52
C MET A 58 -15.38 -0.22 -0.46
N HIS A 59 -14.99 0.80 0.31
CA HIS A 59 -15.86 1.43 1.29
C HIS A 59 -17.08 2.09 0.63
N LEU A 60 -16.89 2.84 -0.46
CA LEU A 60 -17.98 3.47 -1.20
C LEU A 60 -18.94 2.45 -1.81
N ALA A 61 -18.42 1.38 -2.43
CA ALA A 61 -19.24 0.31 -3.00
C ALA A 61 -20.13 -0.35 -1.94
N THR A 62 -19.58 -0.59 -0.76
CA THR A 62 -20.31 -1.20 0.36
C THR A 62 -21.33 -0.23 0.96
N THR A 63 -20.92 1.00 1.29
CA THR A 63 -21.77 2.00 1.97
C THR A 63 -22.92 2.47 1.08
N ASN A 64 -22.65 2.73 -0.20
CA ASN A 64 -23.67 3.19 -1.14
C ASN A 64 -24.47 2.03 -1.75
N LYS A 65 -24.10 0.78 -1.45
CA LYS A 65 -24.65 -0.43 -2.09
C LYS A 65 -24.56 -0.39 -3.62
N ASP A 66 -23.54 0.31 -4.12
CA ASP A 66 -23.32 0.51 -5.55
C ASP A 66 -22.32 -0.54 -6.05
N LEU A 67 -22.87 -1.59 -6.64
CA LEU A 67 -22.11 -2.70 -7.23
C LEU A 67 -21.56 -2.38 -8.63
N SER A 68 -21.77 -1.17 -9.13
CA SER A 68 -21.18 -0.74 -10.41
C SER A 68 -19.75 -0.22 -10.26
N LEU A 69 -19.35 0.14 -9.04
CA LEU A 69 -18.01 0.63 -8.75
C LEU A 69 -16.95 -0.45 -8.98
N LYS A 70 -15.91 -0.07 -9.73
CA LYS A 70 -14.74 -0.90 -10.02
C LYS A 70 -13.47 -0.14 -9.69
N ILE A 71 -12.43 -0.89 -9.37
CA ILE A 71 -11.09 -0.37 -9.16
C ILE A 71 -10.30 -0.60 -10.45
N ASP A 72 -9.85 0.48 -11.08
CA ASP A 72 -8.96 0.43 -12.24
C ASP A 72 -7.52 0.64 -11.77
N ASP A 73 -6.69 -0.40 -11.92
CA ASP A 73 -5.29 -0.41 -11.52
C ASP A 73 -4.50 -1.26 -12.52
N ASN A 74 -3.89 -0.60 -13.52
CA ASN A 74 -3.19 -1.23 -14.65
C ASN A 74 -1.73 -1.60 -14.36
N ASN A 75 -1.35 -1.64 -13.09
CA ASN A 75 -0.04 -2.07 -12.69
C ASN A 75 0.02 -3.62 -12.70
N ASN A 76 1.22 -4.18 -12.63
CA ASN A 76 1.42 -5.63 -12.61
C ASN A 76 2.07 -6.05 -11.28
N ASP A 77 1.40 -5.69 -10.19
CA ASP A 77 1.85 -5.93 -8.81
C ASP A 77 0.70 -6.46 -7.92
N GLU A 78 1.01 -6.73 -6.66
CA GLU A 78 0.08 -7.32 -5.70
C GLU A 78 -1.15 -6.44 -5.44
N LEU A 79 -1.03 -5.11 -5.54
CA LEU A 79 -2.17 -4.20 -5.38
C LEU A 79 -3.14 -4.30 -6.55
N SER A 80 -2.60 -4.50 -7.76
CA SER A 80 -3.40 -4.67 -8.98
C SER A 80 -4.13 -6.01 -8.99
N SER A 81 -3.46 -7.05 -8.48
CA SER A 81 -4.08 -8.36 -8.22
C SER A 81 -5.21 -8.26 -7.18
N LEU A 82 -5.01 -7.48 -6.11
CA LEU A 82 -6.04 -7.22 -5.11
C LEU A 82 -7.24 -6.45 -5.70
N ALA A 83 -7.00 -5.42 -6.50
CA ALA A 83 -8.03 -4.67 -7.21
C ALA A 83 -8.85 -5.58 -8.14
N THR A 84 -8.18 -6.43 -8.90
CA THR A 84 -8.81 -7.42 -9.79
C THR A 84 -9.68 -8.40 -9.01
N SER A 85 -9.17 -8.92 -7.89
CA SER A 85 -9.90 -9.85 -7.02
C SER A 85 -11.17 -9.21 -6.44
N PHE A 86 -11.09 -7.94 -6.01
CA PHE A 86 -12.25 -7.19 -5.57
C PHE A 86 -13.30 -7.02 -6.68
N ASN A 87 -12.87 -6.65 -7.89
CA ASN A 87 -13.76 -6.50 -9.03
C ASN A 87 -14.49 -7.81 -9.38
N HIS A 88 -13.80 -8.95 -9.34
CA HIS A 88 -14.42 -10.26 -9.54
C HIS A 88 -15.46 -10.58 -8.47
N MET A 89 -15.15 -10.31 -7.20
CA MET A 89 -16.08 -10.52 -6.09
C MET A 89 -17.37 -9.71 -6.26
N ILE A 90 -17.27 -8.43 -6.59
CA ILE A 90 -18.45 -7.57 -6.82
C ILE A 90 -19.24 -8.02 -8.05
N GLY A 91 -18.56 -8.44 -9.12
CA GLY A 91 -19.19 -9.03 -10.31
C GLY A 91 -20.04 -10.26 -9.96
N ALA A 92 -19.43 -11.22 -9.26
CA ALA A 92 -20.14 -12.42 -8.81
C ALA A 92 -21.33 -12.09 -7.90
N PHE A 93 -21.19 -11.10 -7.01
CA PHE A 93 -22.27 -10.67 -6.14
C PHE A 93 -23.45 -10.06 -6.92
N LYS A 94 -23.16 -9.26 -7.94
CA LYS A 94 -24.17 -8.71 -8.85
C LYS A 94 -24.92 -9.83 -9.59
N ASP A 95 -24.20 -10.82 -10.10
CA ASP A 95 -24.80 -11.95 -10.82
C ASP A 95 -25.70 -12.78 -9.91
N ASN A 96 -25.29 -13.03 -8.66
CA ASN A 96 -26.11 -13.70 -7.66
C ASN A 96 -27.42 -12.96 -7.38
N ILE A 97 -27.38 -11.63 -7.23
CA ILE A 97 -28.59 -10.81 -7.03
C ILE A 97 -29.51 -10.89 -8.26
N ALA A 98 -28.94 -10.84 -9.47
CA ALA A 98 -29.71 -10.97 -10.70
C ALA A 98 -30.42 -12.34 -10.79
N GLN A 99 -29.71 -13.42 -10.41
CA GLN A 99 -30.28 -14.76 -10.37
C GLN A 99 -31.42 -14.88 -9.35
N VAL A 100 -31.25 -14.35 -8.13
CA VAL A 100 -32.32 -14.33 -7.10
C VAL A 100 -33.54 -13.54 -7.59
N SER A 101 -33.32 -12.39 -8.23
CA SER A 101 -34.41 -11.60 -8.82
C SER A 101 -35.14 -12.36 -9.93
N HIS A 102 -34.40 -13.05 -10.79
CA HIS A 102 -34.98 -13.86 -11.86
C HIS A 102 -35.84 -15.00 -11.30
N SER A 103 -35.31 -15.78 -10.35
CA SER A 103 -36.05 -16.87 -9.70
C SER A 103 -37.32 -16.37 -9.02
N SER A 104 -37.29 -15.19 -8.40
CA SER A 104 -38.47 -14.58 -7.78
C SER A 104 -39.55 -14.21 -8.82
N LYS A 105 -39.14 -13.68 -9.98
CA LYS A 105 -40.08 -13.37 -11.07
C LYS A 105 -40.72 -14.63 -11.65
N VAL A 106 -39.94 -15.69 -11.84
CA VAL A 106 -40.44 -16.99 -12.30
C VAL A 106 -41.48 -17.52 -11.32
N LEU A 107 -41.20 -17.47 -10.01
CA LEU A 107 -42.13 -17.92 -8.98
C LEU A 107 -43.46 -17.14 -9.00
N ILE A 108 -43.40 -15.80 -9.14
CA ILE A 108 -44.60 -14.95 -9.25
C ILE A 108 -45.41 -15.34 -10.49
N HIS A 109 -44.75 -15.48 -11.64
CA HIS A 109 -45.43 -15.86 -12.88
C HIS A 109 -46.08 -17.24 -12.79
N SER A 110 -45.42 -18.20 -12.15
CA SER A 110 -46.01 -19.52 -11.89
C SER A 110 -47.26 -19.42 -11.00
N ALA A 111 -47.23 -18.60 -9.94
CA ALA A 111 -48.39 -18.40 -9.07
C ALA A 111 -49.57 -17.75 -9.81
N GLU A 112 -49.31 -16.75 -10.66
CA GLU A 112 -50.34 -16.12 -11.50
C GLU A 112 -50.97 -17.12 -12.47
N SER A 113 -50.16 -17.97 -13.11
CA SER A 113 -50.66 -18.99 -14.04
C SER A 113 -51.56 -20.03 -13.37
N ILE A 114 -51.25 -20.40 -12.12
CA ILE A 114 -52.08 -21.31 -11.33
C ILE A 114 -53.39 -20.64 -10.93
N TYR A 115 -53.37 -19.36 -10.54
CA TYR A 115 -54.59 -18.64 -10.14
C TYR A 115 -55.53 -18.35 -11.32
N ALA A 116 -54.98 -18.15 -12.53
CA ALA A 116 -55.75 -17.91 -13.75
C ALA A 116 -56.30 -19.18 -14.40
N SER A 117 -55.93 -20.37 -13.91
CA SER A 117 -56.42 -21.69 -14.36
C SER A 117 -57.57 -22.18 -13.47
#